data_AF-A0A7R9DY95-F1
#
_entry.id   AF-A0A7R9DY95-F1
#
_cell.length_a   1.000
_cell.length_b   1.000
_cell.length_c   1.000
_cell.angle_alpha   90.00
_cell.angle_beta   90.00
_cell.angle_gamma   90.00
#
_symmetry.space_group_name_H-M   'P 1'
#
loop_
_entity.id
_entity.type
_entity.pdbx_description
1 polymer ?
#
loop_
_entity_poly.entity_id
_entity_poly.type
_entity_poly.pdbx_seq_one_letter_code
_entity_poly.pdbx_strand_id
1 'polypeptide(L)'
;MYAAGNLLLCSAASPPVNISPVPMTIFGLTLIGIGTGGIKPCVAAFGGDQFHLPRQEDLLKQFFSVFYFAICFGGLLGMFVIPALRRTVTCFNEDSCYALGFGFSAGLMFLALC
;
A
#
# COMPACT_ATOMS: atom_id res chain seq x y z
N MET A 1 8.30 -6.45 -5.19
CA MET A 1 8.36 -5.14 -5.89
C MET A 1 7.80 -4.00 -5.05
N TYR A 2 6.56 -4.09 -4.56
CA TYR A 2 5.95 -3.05 -3.69
C TYR A 2 6.73 -2.79 -2.38
N ALA A 3 7.13 -3.83 -1.64
CA ALA A 3 7.95 -3.69 -0.43
C ALA A 3 9.34 -3.09 -0.71
N ALA A 4 9.97 -3.47 -1.82
CA ALA A 4 11.25 -2.90 -2.26
C ALA A 4 11.12 -1.41 -2.63
N GLY A 5 10.02 -1.01 -3.29
CA GLY A 5 9.73 0.40 -3.60
C GLY A 5 9.52 1.26 -2.35
N ASN A 6 8.80 0.76 -1.35
CA ASN A 6 8.61 1.46 -0.07
C ASN A 6 9.92 1.57 0.73
N LEU A 7 10.76 0.52 0.75
CA LEU A 7 12.09 0.57 1.38
C LEU A 7 13.02 1.57 0.68
N LEU A 8 12.98 1.62 -0.65
CA LEU A 8 13.75 2.59 -1.44
C LEU A 8 13.31 4.02 -1.15
N LEU A 9 12.00 4.29 -1.06
CA LEU A 9 11.47 5.59 -0.64
C LEU A 9 11.81 5.94 0.82
N CYS A 10 11.84 4.97 1.74
CA CYS A 10 12.30 5.19 3.11
C CYS A 10 13.78 5.61 3.16
N SER A 11 14.62 4.98 2.33
CA SER A 11 16.04 5.35 2.24
C SER A 11 16.25 6.72 1.57
N ALA A 12 15.48 7.03 0.53
CA ALA A 12 15.52 8.33 -0.15
C ALA A 12 14.99 9.48 0.73
N ALA A 13 14.11 9.19 1.69
CA ALA A 13 13.59 10.15 2.65
C ALA A 13 14.51 10.36 3.88
N SER A 14 15.60 9.60 4.01
CA SER A 14 16.57 9.79 5.10
C SER A 14 17.59 10.89 4.75
N PRO A 15 17.92 11.82 5.67
CA PRO A 15 18.79 12.95 5.39
C PRO A 15 20.29 12.69 5.11
N PRO A 16 20.92 11.51 5.34
CA PRO A 16 22.36 11.37 5.09
C PRO A 16 22.72 11.06 3.63
N VAL A 17 21.79 11.10 2.66
CA VAL A 17 22.05 10.69 1.27
C VAL A 17 22.32 11.91 0.38
N ASN A 18 23.60 12.15 0.06
CA ASN A 18 24.11 13.22 -0.81
C ASN A 18 23.78 13.01 -2.32
N ILE A 19 22.55 12.61 -2.65
CA ILE A 19 22.08 12.33 -4.03
C ILE A 19 20.77 13.08 -4.26
N SER A 20 20.53 13.57 -5.48
CA SER A 20 19.27 14.25 -5.84
C SER A 20 18.06 13.36 -5.51
N PRO A 21 17.12 13.78 -4.63
CA PRO A 21 16.02 12.94 -4.15
C PRO A 21 14.92 12.70 -5.18
N VAL A 22 14.86 13.53 -6.23
CA VAL A 22 13.84 13.47 -7.29
C VAL A 22 13.88 12.16 -8.10
N PRO A 23 15.00 11.73 -8.68
CA PRO A 23 15.06 10.49 -9.48
C PRO A 23 14.75 9.23 -8.66
N MET A 24 15.21 9.15 -7.42
CA MET A 24 14.91 8.01 -6.54
C MET A 24 13.42 7.92 -6.19
N THR A 25 12.79 9.08 -5.95
CA THR A 25 11.35 9.14 -5.66
C THR A 25 10.52 8.68 -6.85
N ILE A 26 10.86 9.14 -8.06
CA ILE A 26 10.18 8.73 -9.31
C ILE A 26 10.33 7.22 -9.51
N PHE A 27 11.54 6.68 -9.37
CA PHE A 27 11.79 5.25 -9.53
C PHE A 27 11.03 4.41 -8.48
N GLY A 28 11.02 4.85 -7.22
CA GLY A 28 10.26 4.22 -6.14
C GLY A 28 8.74 4.22 -6.40
N LEU A 29 8.19 5.34 -6.86
CA LEU A 29 6.79 5.47 -7.27
C LEU A 29 6.44 4.54 -8.44
N THR A 30 7.32 4.42 -9.44
CA THR A 30 7.12 3.49 -10.56
C THR A 30 7.06 2.04 -10.09
N LEU A 31 7.98 1.63 -9.20
CA LEU A 31 7.99 0.28 -8.61
C LEU A 31 6.72 -0.01 -7.81
N ILE A 32 6.22 0.97 -7.06
CA ILE A 32 4.95 0.87 -6.33
C ILE A 32 3.79 0.74 -7.32
N GLY A 33 3.74 1.57 -8.36
CA GLY A 33 2.71 1.52 -9.40
C GLY A 33 2.60 0.14 -10.03
N ILE A 34 3.73 -0.42 -10.48
CA ILE A 34 3.81 -1.78 -11.04
C ILE A 34 3.34 -2.82 -10.01
N GLY A 35 3.77 -2.69 -8.75
CA GLY A 35 3.36 -3.61 -7.68
C GLY A 35 1.86 -3.59 -7.39
N THR A 36 1.25 -2.40 -7.29
CA THR A 36 -0.19 -2.26 -7.04
C THR A 36 -1.05 -2.75 -8.21
N GLY A 37 -0.58 -2.55 -9.44
CA GLY A 37 -1.24 -3.02 -10.65
C GLY A 37 -1.25 -4.54 -10.78
N GLY A 38 -0.26 -5.25 -10.22
CA GLY A 38 -0.23 -6.71 -10.22
C GLY A 38 -1.07 -7.35 -9.11
N ILE A 39 -1.02 -6.82 -7.89
CA ILE A 39 -1.64 -7.48 -6.72
C ILE A 39 -3.17 -7.42 -6.76
N LYS A 40 -3.73 -6.26 -7.11
CA LYS A 40 -5.18 -6.01 -7.11
C LYS A 40 -5.97 -6.94 -8.05
N PRO A 41 -5.60 -7.11 -9.34
CA PRO A 41 -6.34 -7.99 -10.24
C PRO A 41 -6.16 -9.48 -9.89
N CYS A 42 -5.00 -9.90 -9.37
CA CYS A 42 -4.78 -11.29 -8.98
C CYS A 42 -5.71 -11.73 -7.84
N VAL A 43 -5.87 -10.92 -6.80
CA VAL A 43 -6.76 -11.25 -5.67
C VAL A 43 -8.22 -11.30 -6.10
N ALA A 44 -8.65 -10.38 -6.97
CA ALA A 44 -10.01 -10.38 -7.49
C ALA A 44 -10.31 -11.60 -8.38
N ALA A 45 -9.35 -12.02 -9.22
CA ALA A 45 -9.47 -13.22 -10.04
C ALA A 45 -9.56 -14.49 -9.17
N PHE A 46 -8.62 -14.67 -8.23
CA PHE A 46 -8.66 -15.81 -7.30
C PHE A 46 -9.90 -15.83 -6.40
N GLY A 47 -10.46 -14.67 -6.04
CA GLY A 47 -11.73 -14.58 -5.32
C GLY A 47 -12.92 -15.04 -6.17
N GLY A 48 -12.92 -14.70 -7.46
CA GLY A 48 -13.97 -15.11 -8.40
C GLY A 48 -13.93 -16.59 -8.77
N ASP A 49 -12.73 -17.16 -8.94
CA ASP A 49 -12.51 -18.58 -9.25
C ASP A 49 -13.02 -19.55 -8.17
N GLN A 50 -13.33 -19.06 -6.95
CA GLN A 50 -13.87 -19.88 -5.87
C GLN A 50 -15.37 -20.21 -6.04
N PHE A 51 -16.09 -19.59 -6.98
CA PHE A 51 -17.52 -19.75 -7.15
C PHE A 51 -17.87 -20.54 -8.42
N HIS A 52 -18.72 -21.57 -8.29
CA HIS A 52 -19.17 -22.36 -9.42
C HIS A 52 -20.42 -21.72 -10.07
N LEU A 53 -20.23 -21.16 -11.26
CA LEU A 53 -21.27 -20.56 -12.10
C LEU A 53 -22.07 -21.65 -12.85
N PRO A 54 -23.40 -21.52 -13.03
CA PRO A 54 -24.27 -20.39 -12.69
C PRO A 54 -24.93 -20.48 -11.29
N ARG A 55 -24.71 -21.56 -10.53
CA ARG A 55 -25.46 -21.84 -9.29
C ARG A 55 -25.18 -20.84 -8.15
N GLN A 56 -24.02 -20.18 -8.18
CA GLN A 56 -23.55 -19.31 -7.10
C GLN A 56 -23.38 -17.84 -7.53
N GLU A 57 -24.09 -17.39 -8.56
CA GLU A 57 -24.00 -16.01 -9.07
C GLU A 57 -24.34 -14.93 -8.03
N ASP A 58 -25.35 -15.15 -7.19
CA ASP A 58 -25.74 -14.16 -6.19
C ASP A 58 -24.72 -14.08 -5.04
N LEU A 59 -24.08 -15.20 -4.69
CA LEU A 59 -22.99 -15.23 -3.71
C LEU A 59 -21.75 -14.51 -4.24
N LEU A 60 -21.44 -14.67 -5.53
CA LEU A 60 -20.36 -13.95 -6.21
C LEU A 60 -20.58 -12.42 -6.17
N LYS A 61 -21.81 -11.95 -6.44
CA LYS A 61 -22.16 -10.53 -6.36
C LYS A 61 -22.00 -9.99 -4.93
N GLN A 62 -22.45 -10.75 -3.93
CA GLN A 62 -22.32 -10.37 -2.53
C GLN A 62 -20.85 -10.31 -2.09
N PHE A 63 -20.02 -11.26 -2.54
CA PHE A 63 -18.57 -11.23 -2.31
C PHE A 63 -17.92 -9.96 -2.88
N PHE A 64 -18.20 -9.61 -4.14
CA PHE A 64 -17.65 -8.39 -4.74
C PHE A 64 -18.13 -7.10 -4.04
N SER A 65 -19.38 -7.07 -3.55
CA SER A 65 -19.90 -5.94 -2.78
C SER A 65 -19.15 -5.75 -1.46
N VAL A 66 -18.95 -6.83 -0.69
CA VAL A 66 -18.18 -6.80 0.56
C VAL A 66 -16.70 -6.50 0.31
N PHE A 67 -16.12 -7.05 -0.75
CA PHE A 67 -14.74 -6.78 -1.16
C PHE A 67 -14.53 -5.30 -1.49
N TYR A 68 -15.45 -4.70 -2.24
CA TYR A 68 -15.41 -3.27 -2.55
C TYR A 68 -15.54 -2.40 -1.30
N PHE A 69 -16.47 -2.76 -0.41
CA PHE A 69 -16.62 -2.09 0.88
C PHE A 69 -15.33 -2.15 1.70
N ALA A 70 -14.67 -3.31 1.79
CA ALA A 70 -13.41 -3.46 2.50
C ALA A 70 -12.27 -2.61 1.91
N ILE A 71 -12.19 -2.49 0.57
CA ILE A 71 -11.19 -1.63 -0.09
C ILE A 71 -11.43 -0.16 0.26
N CYS A 72 -12.67 0.31 0.16
CA CYS A 72 -13.02 1.69 0.50
C CYS A 72 -12.75 1.98 1.98
N PHE A 73 -13.09 1.04 2.87
CA PHE A 73 -12.84 1.16 4.30
C PHE A 73 -11.34 1.17 4.63
N GLY A 74 -10.55 0.30 4.00
CA GLY A 74 -9.09 0.30 4.13
C GLY A 74 -8.46 1.61 3.62
N GLY A 75 -8.96 2.15 2.51
CA GLY A 75 -8.55 3.47 2.00
C GLY A 75 -8.88 4.61 2.97
N LEU A 76 -10.08 4.59 3.56
CA LEU A 76 -10.50 5.55 4.58
C LEU A 76 -9.60 5.49 5.82
N LEU A 77 -9.33 4.29 6.34
CA LEU A 77 -8.42 4.10 7.45
C LEU A 77 -7.00 4.58 7.11
N GLY A 78 -6.50 4.28 5.91
CA GLY A 78 -5.20 4.77 5.45
C GLY A 78 -5.14 6.30 5.42
N MET A 79 -6.19 6.96 4.92
CA MET A 79 -6.29 8.42 4.91
C MET A 79 -6.35 9.04 6.31
N PHE A 80 -6.79 8.30 7.34
CA PHE A 80 -6.83 8.80 8.72
C PHE A 80 -5.55 8.47 9.50
N VAL A 81 -5.07 7.23 9.41
CA VAL A 81 -3.94 6.70 10.17
C VAL A 81 -2.62 7.28 9.71
N ILE A 82 -2.37 7.38 8.39
CA ILE A 82 -1.11 7.92 7.86
C ILE A 82 -0.84 9.37 8.33
N PRO A 83 -1.79 10.33 8.22
CA PRO A 83 -1.55 11.69 8.71
C PRO A 83 -1.54 11.78 10.24
N ALA A 84 -2.32 10.95 10.94
CA ALA A 84 -2.28 10.91 12.40
C ALA A 84 -0.88 10.50 12.88
N LEU A 85 -0.35 9.40 12.34
CA LEU A 85 0.97 8.87 12.66
C LEU A 85 2.08 9.89 12.34
N ARG A 86 1.94 10.59 11.21
CA ARG A 86 2.88 11.62 10.75
C ARG A 86 2.91 12.85 11.66
N ARG A 87 1.79 13.24 12.28
CA ARG A 87 1.74 14.37 13.21
C ARG A 87 2.21 14.01 14.63
N THR A 88 2.01 12.77 15.05
CA THR A 88 2.34 12.35 16.43
C THR A 88 3.82 12.03 16.65
N VAL A 89 4.57 11.71 15.59
CA VAL A 89 5.97 11.30 15.69
C VAL A 89 6.86 12.30 14.94
N THR A 90 7.63 13.08 15.69
CA THR A 90 8.70 13.91 15.16
C THR A 90 9.92 13.04 14.88
N CYS A 91 10.40 13.00 13.63
CA CYS A 91 11.65 12.33 13.28
C CYS A 91 12.67 13.34 12.77
N PHE A 92 13.95 13.10 13.07
CA PHE A 92 15.09 13.82 12.49
C PHE A 92 15.03 15.35 12.62
N ASN A 93 14.47 15.87 13.72
CA ASN A 93 14.39 17.30 14.02
C ASN A 93 13.63 18.13 12.97
N GLU A 94 12.78 17.48 12.17
CA GLU A 94 11.90 18.07 11.16
C GLU A 94 10.43 17.69 11.49
N ASP A 95 9.51 18.62 11.28
CA ASP A 95 8.08 18.48 11.68
C ASP A 95 7.28 17.47 10.83
N SER A 96 7.92 16.73 9.93
CA SER A 96 7.26 15.91 8.91
C SER A 96 8.05 14.65 8.54
N CYS A 97 7.76 13.52 9.18
CA CYS A 97 8.35 12.23 8.79
C CYS A 97 7.58 11.56 7.65
N TYR A 98 8.09 11.66 6.42
CA TYR A 98 7.56 10.90 5.28
C TYR A 98 7.96 9.41 5.33
N ALA A 99 9.14 9.10 5.87
CA ALA A 99 9.66 7.74 5.98
C ALA A 99 8.75 6.82 6.82
N LEU A 100 8.12 7.35 7.87
CA LEU A 100 7.22 6.60 8.74
C LEU A 100 5.95 6.12 8.02
N GLY A 101 5.39 6.95 7.13
CA GLY A 101 4.22 6.57 6.33
C GLY A 101 4.53 5.46 5.32
N PHE A 102 5.66 5.57 4.61
CA PHE A 102 6.12 4.53 3.68
C PHE A 102 6.55 3.25 4.43
N GLY A 103 7.16 3.39 5.60
CA GLY A 103 7.56 2.28 6.48
C GLY A 103 6.35 1.53 7.04
N PHE A 104 5.30 2.24 7.46
CA PHE A 104 4.04 1.61 7.91
C PHE A 104 3.39 0.78 6.80
N SER A 105 3.33 1.33 5.58
CA SER A 105 2.83 0.59 4.42
C SER A 105 3.68 -0.65 4.08
N ALA A 106 5.02 -0.54 4.16
CA ALA A 106 5.91 -1.67 3.98
C ALA A 106 5.68 -2.76 5.04
N GLY A 107 5.57 -2.38 6.31
CA GLY A 107 5.34 -3.32 7.42
C GLY A 107 4.03 -4.07 7.29
N LEU A 108 2.94 -3.38 6.95
CA LEU A 108 1.64 -4.01 6.67
C LEU A 108 1.73 -5.03 5.53
N MET A 109 2.50 -4.73 4.49
CA MET A 109 2.71 -5.64 3.38
C MET A 109 3.46 -6.90 3.79
N PHE A 110 4.49 -6.78 4.64
CA PHE A 110 5.20 -7.94 5.18
C PHE A 110 4.30 -8.80 6.07
N LEU A 111 3.50 -8.18 6.93
CA LEU A 111 2.53 -8.90 7.76
C LEU A 111 1.45 -9.63 6.95
N ALA A 112 1.11 -9.13 5.75
CA ALA A 112 0.16 -9.80 4.87
C ALA A 112 0.77 -10.98 4.08
N LEU A 113 2.11 -11.04 3.98
CA LEU A 113 2.84 -12.09 3.28
C LEU A 113 3.38 -13.18 4.22
N CYS A 114 3.58 -12.85 5.50
CA CYS A 114 3.87 -13.81 6.58
C CYS A 114 2.59 -14.47 7.08
#